data_AF-A0A971KYU0-F1
#
_entry.id   AF-A0A971KYU0-F1
#
_cell.length_a   1.000
_cell.length_b   1.000
_cell.length_c   1.000
_cell.angle_alpha   90.00
_cell.angle_beta   90.00
_cell.angle_gamma   90.00
#
_symmetry.space_group_name_H-M   'P 1'
#
loop_
_entity.id
_entity.type
_entity.pdbx_description
1 polymer ?
#
loop_
_entity_poly.entity_id
_entity_poly.type
_entity_poly.pdbx_seq_one_letter_code
_entity_poly.pdbx_strand_id
1 'polypeptide(L)'
;MTVKKTVVISVILVIVFAFALAGCGGSGRGGSGGNIKGVINNFFDAIDKHDVEKFIDCLEKEAADELLDYIDEDELEDLLKAWDEALTDEFGKNWRKQVEIGDAEEVDEDDDVVYYEVEVSLDGEDDTIPVVKVKRKYYLDSDYVYEFISVSGSGSGNKSATGVVSTFFEAIDYQDTDLFLSCFEEERVAELLSYYDTDSLKEQLQWMDEMLTFEYGDNWIRKVKIGQVRETDKDGDITCYEVDVSFDGEEGAVLVYKVKGRYYLDDVSL
;
A
#
# COMPACT_ATOMS: atom_id res chain seq x y z
N MET A 1 24.69 9.37 16.84
CA MET A 1 23.31 9.66 17.28
C MET A 1 22.42 8.82 16.39
N THR A 2 21.75 7.84 16.97
CA THR A 2 20.84 6.95 16.24
C THR A 2 19.62 7.80 15.88
N VAL A 3 19.51 8.18 14.61
CA VAL A 3 18.25 8.70 14.08
C VAL A 3 17.29 7.52 14.15
N LYS A 4 16.37 7.56 15.11
CA LYS A 4 15.23 6.65 15.09
C LYS A 4 14.49 6.99 13.81
N LYS A 5 14.46 6.06 12.86
CA LYS A 5 13.53 6.13 11.74
C LYS A 5 12.15 6.07 12.35
N THR A 6 11.50 7.21 12.48
CA THR A 6 10.07 7.25 12.75
C THR A 6 9.44 6.82 11.43
N VAL A 7 9.18 5.53 11.27
CA VAL A 7 8.15 5.09 10.34
C VAL A 7 6.88 5.67 10.95
N VAL A 8 6.39 6.76 10.38
CA VAL A 8 5.05 7.22 10.72
C VAL A 8 4.16 6.22 10.00
N ILE A 9 3.69 5.18 10.71
CA ILE A 9 2.50 4.45 10.29
C ILE A 9 1.37 5.49 10.38
N SER A 10 1.21 6.26 9.30
CA SER A 10 0.18 7.26 9.21
C SER A 10 -1.11 6.55 8.81
N VAL A 11 -1.67 5.70 9.68
CA VAL A 11 -3.08 5.34 9.55
C VAL A 11 -3.91 6.52 9.99
N ILE A 12 -3.94 7.56 9.16
CA ILE A 12 -4.82 8.70 9.38
C ILE A 12 -6.08 8.44 8.56
N LEU A 13 -7.08 7.86 9.20
CA LEU A 13 -8.47 8.00 8.78
C LEU A 13 -9.33 8.42 9.99
N VAL A 14 -9.25 9.72 10.29
CA VAL A 14 -10.29 10.41 11.05
C VAL A 14 -11.41 10.75 10.06
N ILE A 15 -12.42 9.89 9.94
CA ILE A 15 -13.76 10.31 9.50
C ILE A 15 -14.72 10.05 10.65
N VAL A 16 -14.76 10.99 11.59
CA VAL A 16 -15.85 11.06 12.57
C VAL A 16 -17.09 11.54 11.82
N PHE A 17 -18.03 10.65 11.54
CA PHE A 17 -19.45 11.01 11.43
C PHE A 17 -20.28 10.18 12.41
N ALA A 18 -20.51 10.79 13.57
CA ALA A 18 -21.39 10.27 14.60
C ALA A 18 -22.85 10.24 14.13
N PHE A 19 -23.45 9.05 14.05
CA PHE A 19 -24.87 8.87 14.35
C PHE A 19 -25.11 7.57 15.12
N ALA A 20 -25.41 7.73 16.41
CA ALA A 20 -25.91 6.67 17.26
C ALA A 20 -27.25 6.15 16.77
N LEU A 21 -27.37 4.86 16.43
CA LEU A 21 -28.59 4.08 16.63
C LEU A 21 -28.27 2.61 16.98
N ALA A 22 -28.91 2.15 18.05
CA ALA A 22 -28.82 0.80 18.56
C ALA A 22 -29.56 -0.22 17.68
N GLY A 23 -28.94 -1.37 17.42
CA GLY A 23 -29.57 -2.53 16.76
C GLY A 23 -29.08 -3.87 17.32
N CYS A 24 -29.78 -4.41 18.32
CA CYS A 24 -29.60 -5.79 18.79
C CYS A 24 -30.29 -6.80 17.85
N GLY A 25 -29.63 -7.93 17.53
CA GLY A 25 -30.25 -9.17 17.03
C GLY A 25 -29.50 -9.77 15.84
N GLY A 26 -29.23 -11.07 15.70
CA GLY A 26 -29.65 -12.26 16.41
C GLY A 26 -28.90 -13.47 15.82
N SER A 27 -28.93 -14.57 16.56
CA SER A 27 -28.12 -15.78 16.41
C SER A 27 -28.53 -16.68 15.24
N GLY A 28 -27.57 -17.27 14.50
CA GLY A 28 -27.88 -18.20 13.41
C GLY A 28 -26.71 -18.90 12.68
N ARG A 29 -26.00 -19.80 13.37
CA ARG A 29 -25.47 -21.12 12.91
C ARG A 29 -24.99 -21.30 11.43
N GLY A 30 -23.67 -21.30 11.25
CA GLY A 30 -22.93 -22.35 10.50
C GLY A 30 -22.51 -22.07 9.04
N GLY A 31 -21.36 -21.42 8.86
CA GLY A 31 -20.61 -21.30 7.59
C GLY A 31 -19.32 -20.52 7.85
N SER A 32 -18.20 -20.89 7.22
CA SER A 32 -16.81 -20.50 7.58
C SER A 32 -16.42 -19.03 7.28
N GLY A 33 -17.32 -18.08 7.55
CA GLY A 33 -17.14 -16.62 7.41
C GLY A 33 -18.12 -15.89 8.33
N GLY A 34 -17.98 -16.09 9.64
CA GLY A 34 -19.12 -16.00 10.58
C GLY A 34 -19.25 -14.73 11.42
N ASN A 35 -18.25 -13.87 11.50
CA ASN A 35 -18.34 -12.58 12.18
C ASN A 35 -17.22 -11.63 11.73
N ILE A 36 -17.41 -10.33 11.98
CA ILE A 36 -16.47 -9.25 11.67
C ILE A 36 -15.04 -9.55 12.17
N LYS A 37 -14.90 -9.92 13.45
CA LYS A 37 -13.58 -10.20 14.04
C LYS A 37 -12.84 -11.34 13.33
N GLY A 38 -13.56 -12.28 12.73
CA GLY A 38 -12.98 -13.37 11.95
C GLY A 38 -12.28 -12.88 10.70
N VAL A 39 -12.87 -11.91 9.98
CA VAL A 39 -12.26 -11.30 8.79
C VAL A 39 -10.99 -10.56 9.17
N ILE A 40 -11.03 -9.72 10.20
CA ILE A 40 -9.85 -9.00 10.70
C ILE A 40 -8.74 -9.96 11.15
N ASN A 41 -9.08 -11.04 11.86
CA ASN A 41 -8.09 -12.04 12.22
C ASN A 41 -7.49 -12.72 10.99
N ASN A 42 -8.30 -13.02 9.96
CA ASN A 42 -7.81 -13.65 8.75
C ASN A 42 -6.86 -12.72 7.99
N PHE A 43 -7.16 -11.42 7.93
CA PHE A 43 -6.28 -10.41 7.34
C PHE A 43 -4.90 -10.42 8.00
N PHE A 44 -4.82 -10.23 9.32
CA PHE A 44 -3.52 -10.24 10.00
C PHE A 44 -2.84 -11.61 9.99
N ASP A 45 -3.60 -12.72 10.01
CA ASP A 45 -3.04 -14.06 9.84
C ASP A 45 -2.49 -14.32 8.44
N ALA A 46 -3.05 -13.68 7.41
CA ALA A 46 -2.54 -13.75 6.06
C ALA A 46 -1.20 -13.04 5.94
N ILE A 47 -1.05 -11.89 6.61
CA ILE A 47 0.22 -11.16 6.70
C ILE A 47 1.27 -12.00 7.45
N ASP A 48 0.99 -12.43 8.68
CA ASP A 48 1.91 -13.21 9.54
C ASP A 48 2.40 -14.53 8.88
N LYS A 49 1.61 -15.09 7.95
CA LYS A 49 1.88 -16.40 7.33
C LYS A 49 2.17 -16.33 5.83
N HIS A 50 2.16 -15.12 5.25
CA HIS A 50 2.25 -14.88 3.81
C HIS A 50 1.24 -15.73 3.01
N ASP A 51 0.01 -15.83 3.52
CA ASP A 51 -1.03 -16.72 3.00
C ASP A 51 -1.97 -15.97 2.06
N VAL A 52 -1.62 -15.99 0.76
CA VAL A 52 -2.33 -15.30 -0.33
C VAL A 52 -3.79 -15.72 -0.44
N GLU A 53 -4.08 -17.02 -0.36
CA GLU A 53 -5.46 -17.53 -0.42
C GLU A 53 -6.30 -16.98 0.74
N LYS A 54 -5.74 -16.96 1.96
CA LYS A 54 -6.42 -16.38 3.12
C LYS A 54 -6.63 -14.87 2.97
N PHE A 55 -5.69 -14.15 2.37
CA PHE A 55 -5.84 -12.72 2.09
C PHE A 55 -7.00 -12.47 1.12
N ILE A 56 -7.01 -13.18 -0.01
CA ILE A 56 -8.06 -13.08 -1.03
C ILE A 56 -9.43 -13.44 -0.46
N ASP A 57 -9.51 -14.45 0.42
CA ASP A 57 -10.74 -14.84 1.11
C ASP A 57 -11.33 -13.76 2.04
N CYS A 58 -10.55 -12.71 2.37
CA CYS A 58 -11.04 -11.56 3.10
C CYS A 58 -11.83 -10.59 2.22
N LEU A 59 -11.75 -10.71 0.89
CA LEU A 59 -12.41 -9.83 -0.08
C LEU A 59 -13.69 -10.47 -0.64
N GLU A 60 -14.62 -9.63 -1.08
CA GLU A 60 -15.69 -10.12 -1.95
C GLU A 60 -15.08 -10.64 -3.26
N LYS A 61 -15.68 -11.67 -3.85
CA LYS A 61 -15.16 -12.32 -5.06
C LYS A 61 -14.86 -11.32 -6.19
N GLU A 62 -15.74 -10.35 -6.44
CA GLU A 62 -15.52 -9.39 -7.52
C GLU A 62 -14.30 -8.49 -7.25
N ALA A 63 -14.13 -8.03 -6.00
CA ALA A 63 -12.94 -7.27 -5.59
C ALA A 63 -11.66 -8.13 -5.59
N ALA A 64 -11.75 -9.41 -5.22
CA ALA A 64 -10.66 -10.36 -5.32
C ALA A 64 -10.23 -10.59 -6.77
N ASP A 65 -11.18 -10.82 -7.68
CA ASP A 65 -10.93 -11.00 -9.10
C ASP A 65 -10.29 -9.72 -9.68
N GLU A 66 -10.79 -8.52 -9.32
CA GLU A 66 -10.22 -7.24 -9.75
C GLU A 66 -8.82 -7.01 -9.19
N LEU A 67 -8.55 -7.33 -7.91
CA LEU A 67 -7.19 -7.24 -7.35
C LEU A 67 -6.20 -8.11 -8.14
N LEU A 68 -6.60 -9.35 -8.48
CA LEU A 68 -5.76 -10.30 -9.20
C LEU A 68 -5.58 -9.95 -10.68
N ASP A 69 -6.40 -9.07 -11.24
CA ASP A 69 -6.16 -8.49 -12.56
C ASP A 69 -5.00 -7.47 -12.54
N TYR A 70 -4.66 -6.92 -11.37
CA TYR A 70 -3.59 -5.92 -11.19
C TYR A 70 -2.30 -6.50 -10.59
N ILE A 71 -2.40 -7.42 -9.65
CA ILE A 71 -1.27 -8.00 -8.90
C ILE A 71 -1.43 -9.51 -8.91
N ASP A 72 -0.42 -10.22 -9.43
CA ASP A 72 -0.46 -11.68 -9.40
C ASP A 72 -0.22 -12.26 -7.99
N GLU A 73 -0.52 -13.55 -7.81
CA GLU A 73 -0.40 -14.20 -6.50
C GLU A 73 1.04 -14.17 -5.94
N ASP A 74 2.05 -14.23 -6.81
CA ASP A 74 3.46 -14.20 -6.39
C ASP A 74 3.84 -12.80 -5.88
N GLU A 75 3.41 -11.74 -6.58
CA GLU A 75 3.60 -10.34 -6.15
C GLU A 75 2.85 -10.03 -4.86
N LEU A 76 1.63 -10.56 -4.69
CA LEU A 76 0.86 -10.43 -3.45
C LEU A 76 1.54 -11.18 -2.29
N GLU A 77 2.13 -12.36 -2.53
CA GLU A 77 2.91 -13.07 -1.51
C GLU A 77 4.11 -12.24 -1.05
N ASP A 78 4.83 -11.63 -1.99
CA ASP A 78 5.99 -10.77 -1.69
C ASP A 78 5.58 -9.49 -0.94
N LEU A 79 4.39 -8.96 -1.21
CA LEU A 79 3.80 -7.85 -0.47
C LEU A 79 3.47 -8.23 0.98
N LEU A 80 2.83 -9.39 1.19
CA LEU A 80 2.56 -9.91 2.54
C LEU A 80 3.86 -10.12 3.34
N LYS A 81 4.92 -10.63 2.69
CA LYS A 81 6.26 -10.74 3.29
C LYS A 81 6.82 -9.38 3.71
N ALA A 82 6.70 -8.38 2.84
CA ALA A 82 7.21 -7.04 3.14
C ALA A 82 6.49 -6.41 4.34
N TRP A 83 5.17 -6.61 4.47
CA TRP A 83 4.41 -6.14 5.63
C TRP A 83 4.79 -6.88 6.91
N ASP A 84 4.94 -8.21 6.87
CA ASP A 84 5.40 -8.97 8.03
C ASP A 84 6.82 -8.59 8.47
N GLU A 85 7.74 -8.35 7.52
CA GLU A 85 9.08 -7.84 7.79
C GLU A 85 9.01 -6.47 8.49
N ALA A 86 8.20 -5.53 7.98
CA ALA A 86 8.03 -4.20 8.57
C ALA A 86 7.44 -4.26 9.98
N LEU A 87 6.35 -5.02 10.17
CA LEU A 87 5.71 -5.20 11.47
C LEU A 87 6.63 -5.93 12.46
N THR A 88 7.46 -6.86 11.99
CA THR A 88 8.48 -7.54 12.81
C THR A 88 9.59 -6.60 13.23
N ASP A 89 10.05 -5.70 12.37
CA ASP A 89 11.10 -4.73 12.68
C ASP A 89 10.64 -3.70 13.70
N GLU A 90 9.36 -3.30 13.64
CA GLU A 90 8.78 -2.28 14.52
C GLU A 90 8.28 -2.87 15.85
N PHE A 91 7.45 -3.90 15.80
CA PHE A 91 6.76 -4.47 16.96
C PHE A 91 7.35 -5.81 17.43
N GLY A 92 8.36 -6.32 16.73
CA GLY A 92 9.05 -7.57 17.02
C GLY A 92 8.42 -8.80 16.37
N LYS A 93 9.17 -9.92 16.35
CA LYS A 93 8.80 -11.22 15.73
C LYS A 93 7.49 -11.88 16.21
N ASN A 94 6.76 -11.27 17.12
CA ASN A 94 5.47 -11.75 17.61
C ASN A 94 4.41 -10.64 17.55
N TRP A 95 4.58 -9.63 16.68
CA TRP A 95 3.65 -8.52 16.46
C TRP A 95 2.20 -9.01 16.35
N ARG A 96 1.97 -10.10 15.62
CA ARG A 96 0.64 -10.68 15.43
C ARG A 96 -0.09 -11.02 16.73
N LYS A 97 0.63 -11.42 17.80
CA LYS A 97 0.05 -11.74 19.12
C LYS A 97 -0.32 -10.51 19.94
N GLN A 98 0.19 -9.35 19.54
CA GLN A 98 -0.02 -8.06 20.19
C GLN A 98 -1.20 -7.30 19.57
N VAL A 99 -1.69 -7.74 18.40
CA VAL A 99 -2.91 -7.20 17.77
C VAL A 99 -4.12 -7.53 18.63
N GLU A 100 -4.80 -6.48 19.11
CA GLU A 100 -6.07 -6.56 19.82
C GLU A 100 -7.20 -6.08 18.90
N ILE A 101 -8.30 -6.84 18.83
CA ILE A 101 -9.45 -6.49 17.98
C ILE A 101 -10.61 -6.06 18.89
N GLY A 102 -10.89 -4.76 18.87
CA GLY A 102 -11.89 -4.06 19.65
C GLY A 102 -13.31 -4.29 19.14
N ASP A 103 -14.18 -3.32 19.39
CA ASP A 103 -15.58 -3.41 18.99
C ASP A 103 -15.75 -3.02 17.50
N ALA A 104 -16.90 -3.39 16.94
CA ALA A 104 -17.28 -3.04 15.59
C ALA A 104 -18.50 -2.12 15.65
N GLU A 105 -18.38 -0.95 15.05
CA GLU A 105 -19.45 0.04 14.94
C GLU A 105 -20.04 -0.02 13.53
N GLU A 106 -21.38 -0.03 13.43
CA GLU A 106 -22.06 0.10 12.15
C GLU A 106 -22.10 1.58 11.78
N VAL A 107 -21.56 1.93 10.62
CA VAL A 107 -21.36 3.33 10.21
C VAL A 107 -22.25 3.74 9.04
N ASP A 108 -22.67 2.80 8.19
CA ASP A 108 -23.59 3.06 7.08
C ASP A 108 -24.33 1.79 6.62
N GLU A 109 -25.41 1.96 5.87
CA GLU A 109 -26.18 0.89 5.23
C GLU A 109 -26.69 1.37 3.86
N ASP A 110 -26.32 0.66 2.80
CA ASP A 110 -26.80 0.89 1.43
C ASP A 110 -27.32 -0.41 0.80
N ASP A 111 -28.60 -0.41 0.42
CA ASP A 111 -29.35 -1.56 -0.09
C ASP A 111 -29.15 -2.87 0.73
N ASP A 112 -28.33 -3.80 0.23
CA ASP A 112 -28.04 -5.11 0.83
C ASP A 112 -26.63 -5.17 1.45
N VAL A 113 -25.98 -4.02 1.60
CA VAL A 113 -24.61 -3.84 2.12
C VAL A 113 -24.64 -3.01 3.39
N VAL A 114 -24.00 -3.51 4.44
CA VAL A 114 -23.84 -2.78 5.71
C VAL A 114 -22.36 -2.54 5.97
N TYR A 115 -22.00 -1.31 6.29
CA TYR A 115 -20.61 -0.87 6.50
C TYR A 115 -20.31 -0.81 7.99
N TYR A 116 -19.15 -1.34 8.37
CA TYR A 116 -18.67 -1.37 9.73
C TYR A 116 -17.26 -0.80 9.82
N GLU A 117 -16.98 -0.17 10.94
CA GLU A 117 -15.65 0.25 11.37
C GLU A 117 -15.23 -0.62 12.56
N VAL A 118 -14.05 -1.23 12.49
CA VAL A 118 -13.58 -2.18 13.52
C VAL A 118 -12.32 -1.65 14.17
N GLU A 119 -12.39 -1.40 15.48
CA GLU A 119 -11.22 -0.96 16.24
C GLU A 119 -10.17 -2.07 16.29
N VAL A 120 -8.92 -1.70 16.03
CA VAL A 120 -7.74 -2.56 16.16
C VAL A 120 -6.67 -1.80 16.93
N SER A 121 -6.01 -2.46 17.87
CA SER A 121 -4.90 -1.88 18.63
C SER A 121 -3.64 -2.72 18.47
N LEU A 122 -2.49 -2.06 18.30
CA LEU A 122 -1.18 -2.69 18.26
C LEU A 122 -0.18 -1.85 19.04
N ASP A 123 0.44 -2.42 20.08
CA ASP A 123 1.33 -1.72 21.02
C ASP A 123 0.74 -0.44 21.65
N GLY A 124 -0.58 -0.40 21.80
CA GLY A 124 -1.31 0.74 22.36
C GLY A 124 -1.56 1.89 21.38
N GLU A 125 -1.26 1.68 20.09
CA GLU A 125 -1.73 2.53 19.00
C GLU A 125 -3.03 1.94 18.45
N ASP A 126 -4.09 2.75 18.46
CA ASP A 126 -5.43 2.36 18.04
C ASP A 126 -5.70 2.85 16.61
N ASP A 127 -6.39 2.02 15.84
CA ASP A 127 -6.72 2.21 14.44
C ASP A 127 -8.08 1.57 14.12
N THR A 128 -8.63 1.83 12.94
CA THR A 128 -9.93 1.33 12.50
C THR A 128 -9.84 0.70 11.12
N ILE A 129 -10.30 -0.55 11.01
CA ILE A 129 -10.36 -1.27 9.74
C ILE A 129 -11.82 -1.34 9.26
N PRO A 130 -12.13 -0.80 8.07
CA PRO A 130 -13.47 -0.88 7.50
C PRO A 130 -13.77 -2.28 6.97
N VAL A 131 -14.98 -2.73 7.26
CA VAL A 131 -15.50 -4.07 6.92
C VAL A 131 -16.89 -3.91 6.34
N VAL A 132 -17.13 -4.51 5.19
CA VAL A 132 -18.45 -4.54 4.56
C VAL A 132 -19.14 -5.86 4.82
N LYS A 133 -20.45 -5.81 4.97
CA LYS A 133 -21.31 -6.98 5.07
C LYS A 133 -22.22 -7.05 3.88
N VAL A 134 -21.87 -7.92 2.93
CA VAL A 134 -22.69 -8.18 1.75
C VAL A 134 -23.56 -9.41 2.03
N LYS A 135 -24.89 -9.20 2.08
CA LYS A 135 -25.89 -10.21 2.44
C LYS A 135 -25.69 -10.80 3.85
N ARG A 136 -24.89 -11.87 3.97
CA ARG A 136 -24.70 -12.63 5.23
C ARG A 136 -23.23 -12.92 5.53
N LYS A 137 -22.32 -12.35 4.76
CA LYS A 137 -20.88 -12.53 4.91
C LYS A 137 -20.22 -11.18 5.11
N TYR A 138 -19.12 -11.19 5.82
CA TYR A 138 -18.29 -10.01 6.08
C TYR A 138 -17.04 -10.11 5.22
N TYR A 139 -16.56 -8.97 4.74
CA TYR A 139 -15.39 -8.80 3.91
C TYR A 139 -14.67 -7.52 4.33
N LEU A 140 -13.37 -7.41 4.07
CA LEU A 140 -12.72 -6.12 4.11
C LEU A 140 -13.36 -5.22 3.05
N ASP A 141 -13.47 -3.93 3.36
CA ASP A 141 -13.83 -2.96 2.34
C ASP A 141 -12.77 -2.96 1.24
N SER A 142 -13.20 -3.09 -0.02
CA SER A 142 -12.28 -3.18 -1.16
C SER A 142 -11.51 -1.89 -1.36
N ASP A 143 -12.13 -0.72 -1.14
CA ASP A 143 -11.46 0.57 -1.29
C ASP A 143 -10.33 0.70 -0.27
N TYR A 144 -10.57 0.24 0.97
CA TYR A 144 -9.52 0.15 1.97
C TYR A 144 -8.41 -0.79 1.56
N VAL A 145 -8.71 -1.96 0.98
CA VAL A 145 -7.65 -2.90 0.57
C VAL A 145 -6.86 -2.37 -0.62
N TYR A 146 -7.50 -1.71 -1.59
CA TYR A 146 -6.80 -1.07 -2.71
C TYR A 146 -5.94 0.11 -2.22
N GLU A 147 -6.45 0.95 -1.31
CA GLU A 147 -5.65 2.00 -0.68
C GLU A 147 -4.50 1.40 0.12
N PHE A 148 -4.77 0.39 0.94
CA PHE A 148 -3.75 -0.29 1.74
C PHE A 148 -2.65 -0.86 0.84
N ILE A 149 -3.00 -1.61 -0.21
CA ILE A 149 -2.06 -2.20 -1.16
C ILE A 149 -1.31 -1.14 -1.96
N SER A 150 -1.95 -0.05 -2.36
CA SER A 150 -1.26 1.04 -3.08
C SER A 150 -0.27 1.77 -2.16
N VAL A 151 -0.66 2.10 -0.92
CA VAL A 151 0.18 2.79 0.08
C VAL A 151 1.27 1.89 0.66
N SER A 152 1.10 0.57 0.64
CA SER A 152 2.05 -0.37 1.24
C SER A 152 2.82 -1.23 0.23
N GLY A 153 2.32 -1.35 -1.01
CA GLY A 153 3.10 -1.73 -2.20
C GLY A 153 4.12 -0.65 -2.56
N SER A 154 3.82 0.58 -2.18
CA SER A 154 4.73 1.71 -1.99
C SER A 154 5.90 1.46 -1.01
N GLY A 155 5.77 0.52 -0.07
CA GLY A 155 6.82 0.16 0.90
C GLY A 155 7.77 -0.95 0.46
N SER A 156 7.50 -1.65 -0.65
CA SER A 156 8.48 -2.54 -1.25
C SER A 156 9.39 -1.67 -2.08
N GLY A 157 10.52 -1.22 -1.51
CA GLY A 157 11.47 -0.35 -2.20
C GLY A 157 12.01 -0.94 -3.51
N ASN A 158 13.32 -0.87 -3.74
CA ASN A 158 13.92 -1.36 -5.00
C ASN A 158 13.86 -2.91 -5.21
N LYS A 159 12.83 -3.62 -4.73
CA LYS A 159 12.60 -5.06 -4.83
C LYS A 159 11.65 -5.45 -5.97
N SER A 160 10.83 -4.54 -6.51
CA SER A 160 10.00 -4.76 -7.71
C SER A 160 10.03 -3.56 -8.67
N ALA A 161 9.56 -3.75 -9.91
CA ALA A 161 9.53 -2.67 -10.91
C ALA A 161 8.47 -1.62 -10.57
N THR A 162 7.28 -2.04 -10.13
CA THR A 162 6.23 -1.16 -9.63
C THR A 162 6.64 -0.45 -8.35
N GLY A 163 7.36 -1.15 -7.46
CA GLY A 163 7.82 -0.62 -6.18
C GLY A 163 8.72 0.61 -6.34
N VAL A 164 9.75 0.53 -7.19
CA VAL A 164 10.65 1.68 -7.41
C VAL A 164 9.94 2.87 -8.08
N VAL A 165 8.92 2.62 -8.91
CA VAL A 165 8.09 3.69 -9.50
C VAL A 165 7.20 4.33 -8.44
N SER A 166 6.63 3.54 -7.53
CA SER A 166 5.86 4.06 -6.40
C SER A 166 6.72 4.91 -5.48
N THR A 167 7.87 4.37 -5.07
CA THR A 167 8.87 5.07 -4.23
C THR A 167 9.27 6.42 -4.82
N PHE A 168 9.36 6.53 -6.16
CA PHE A 168 9.66 7.79 -6.82
C PHE A 168 8.56 8.84 -6.65
N PHE A 169 7.29 8.48 -6.84
CA PHE A 169 6.19 9.41 -6.65
C PHE A 169 6.00 9.81 -5.18
N GLU A 170 6.22 8.88 -4.25
CA GLU A 170 6.23 9.18 -2.82
C GLU A 170 7.36 10.13 -2.43
N ALA A 171 8.55 9.97 -3.03
CA ALA A 171 9.65 10.87 -2.77
C ALA A 171 9.32 12.32 -3.18
N ILE A 172 8.50 12.50 -4.21
CA ILE A 172 7.98 13.81 -4.62
C ILE A 172 6.97 14.33 -3.59
N ASP A 173 5.93 13.55 -3.27
CA ASP A 173 4.86 13.93 -2.33
C ASP A 173 5.41 14.28 -0.94
N TYR A 174 6.35 13.48 -0.44
CA TYR A 174 6.98 13.68 0.86
C TYR A 174 8.19 14.61 0.83
N GLN A 175 8.64 15.02 -0.36
CA GLN A 175 9.86 15.80 -0.56
C GLN A 175 11.07 15.15 0.14
N ASP A 176 11.15 13.82 0.05
CA ASP A 176 12.14 12.99 0.72
C ASP A 176 13.28 12.65 -0.26
N THR A 177 14.42 13.32 -0.06
CA THR A 177 15.61 13.14 -0.89
C THR A 177 16.25 11.76 -0.71
N ASP A 178 16.16 11.15 0.48
CA ASP A 178 16.75 9.83 0.71
C ASP A 178 15.91 8.77 -0.01
N LEU A 179 14.59 8.92 0.00
CA LEU A 179 13.66 8.08 -0.75
C LEU A 179 13.87 8.24 -2.26
N PHE A 180 14.01 9.48 -2.73
CA PHE A 180 14.32 9.77 -4.14
C PHE A 180 15.64 9.11 -4.58
N LEU A 181 16.72 9.33 -3.84
CA LEU A 181 18.03 8.76 -4.17
C LEU A 181 18.02 7.22 -4.10
N SER A 182 17.16 6.64 -3.26
CA SER A 182 17.01 5.20 -3.20
C SER A 182 16.56 4.61 -4.53
N CYS A 183 15.83 5.35 -5.38
CA CYS A 183 15.35 4.88 -6.68
C CYS A 183 16.45 4.65 -7.73
N PHE A 184 17.69 5.08 -7.45
CA PHE A 184 18.81 5.06 -8.40
C PHE A 184 19.96 4.16 -7.94
N GLU A 185 20.72 3.60 -8.88
CA GLU A 185 21.95 2.86 -8.56
C GLU A 185 23.03 3.80 -7.99
N GLU A 186 23.93 3.25 -7.18
CA GLU A 186 24.98 4.00 -6.46
C GLU A 186 25.82 4.91 -7.37
N GLU A 187 26.13 4.47 -8.60
CA GLU A 187 26.86 5.29 -9.57
C GLU A 187 26.05 6.52 -10.01
N ARG A 188 24.74 6.35 -10.26
CA ARG A 188 23.83 7.43 -10.64
C ARG A 188 23.56 8.38 -9.48
N VAL A 189 23.45 7.86 -8.25
CA VAL A 189 23.39 8.68 -7.03
C VAL A 189 24.64 9.55 -6.89
N ALA A 190 25.82 8.97 -7.10
CA ALA A 190 27.08 9.71 -7.03
C ALA A 190 27.16 10.80 -8.10
N GLU A 191 26.64 10.53 -9.31
CA GLU A 191 26.53 11.53 -10.38
C GLU A 191 25.57 12.67 -10.00
N LEU A 192 24.34 12.37 -9.57
CA LEU A 192 23.36 13.36 -9.14
C LEU A 192 23.93 14.27 -8.04
N LEU A 193 24.56 13.68 -7.02
CA LEU A 193 25.17 14.41 -5.91
C LEU A 193 26.43 15.20 -6.29
N SER A 194 26.97 15.01 -7.50
CA SER A 194 28.04 15.85 -8.04
C SER A 194 27.52 17.16 -8.63
N TYR A 195 26.24 17.21 -9.02
CA TYR A 195 25.58 18.37 -9.60
C TYR A 195 24.65 19.09 -8.63
N TYR A 196 24.00 18.33 -7.75
CA TYR A 196 22.98 18.80 -6.82
C TYR A 196 23.39 18.46 -5.39
N ASP A 197 23.33 19.45 -4.49
CA ASP A 197 23.32 19.15 -3.07
C ASP A 197 21.91 18.73 -2.61
N THR A 198 21.81 18.23 -1.38
CA THR A 198 20.53 17.76 -0.82
C THR A 198 19.47 18.86 -0.79
N ASP A 199 19.86 20.12 -0.55
CA ASP A 199 18.92 21.24 -0.53
C ASP A 199 18.37 21.50 -1.94
N SER A 200 19.24 21.47 -2.96
CA SER A 200 18.83 21.60 -4.37
C SER A 200 17.91 20.46 -4.81
N LEU A 201 18.20 19.21 -4.40
CA LEU A 201 17.33 18.06 -4.68
C LEU A 201 15.96 18.24 -4.04
N LYS A 202 15.91 18.73 -2.80
CA LYS A 202 14.64 19.02 -2.13
C LYS A 202 13.84 20.10 -2.85
N GLU A 203 14.49 21.17 -3.31
CA GLU A 203 13.85 22.20 -4.12
C GLU A 203 13.29 21.63 -5.44
N GLN A 204 13.98 20.69 -6.08
CA GLN A 204 13.48 20.00 -7.28
C GLN A 204 12.23 19.16 -6.96
N LEU A 205 12.25 18.37 -5.88
CA LEU A 205 11.10 17.57 -5.46
C LEU A 205 9.89 18.46 -5.14
N GLN A 206 10.11 19.57 -4.43
CA GLN A 206 9.06 20.54 -4.15
C GLN A 206 8.49 21.13 -5.46
N TRP A 207 9.33 21.48 -6.43
CA TRP A 207 8.87 22.00 -7.71
C TRP A 207 8.04 20.97 -8.49
N MET A 208 8.43 19.70 -8.46
CA MET A 208 7.67 18.60 -9.06
C MET A 208 6.31 18.41 -8.39
N ASP A 209 6.26 18.43 -7.05
CA ASP A 209 5.02 18.37 -6.28
C ASP A 209 4.08 19.54 -6.59
N GLU A 210 4.62 20.77 -6.64
CA GLU A 210 3.84 21.96 -7.02
C GLU A 210 3.30 21.86 -8.45
N MET A 211 4.07 21.30 -9.38
CA MET A 211 3.65 21.07 -10.76
C MET A 211 2.55 20.02 -10.85
N LEU A 212 2.71 18.88 -10.18
CA LEU A 212 1.70 17.81 -10.15
C LEU A 212 0.42 18.26 -9.45
N THR A 213 0.55 19.04 -8.38
CA THR A 213 -0.59 19.69 -7.71
C THR A 213 -1.28 20.70 -8.63
N PHE A 214 -0.53 21.46 -9.43
CA PHE A 214 -1.12 22.39 -10.39
C PHE A 214 -1.88 21.67 -11.51
N GLU A 215 -1.34 20.58 -12.05
CA GLU A 215 -1.93 19.83 -13.16
C GLU A 215 -3.09 18.93 -12.70
N TYR A 216 -2.91 18.19 -11.62
CA TYR A 216 -3.83 17.14 -11.17
C TYR A 216 -4.58 17.50 -9.88
N GLY A 217 -4.29 18.63 -9.26
CA GLY A 217 -4.92 19.10 -8.01
C GLY A 217 -4.30 18.53 -6.74
N ASP A 218 -4.77 19.03 -5.59
CA ASP A 218 -4.34 18.54 -4.28
C ASP A 218 -4.60 17.03 -4.15
N ASN A 219 -3.68 16.31 -3.51
CA ASN A 219 -3.67 14.84 -3.41
C ASN A 219 -3.51 14.14 -4.78
N TRP A 220 -2.76 14.73 -5.71
CA TRP A 220 -2.43 14.14 -7.01
C TRP A 220 -1.88 12.70 -6.89
N ILE A 221 -1.17 12.40 -5.79
CA ILE A 221 -0.61 11.07 -5.53
C ILE A 221 -1.67 9.97 -5.55
N ARG A 222 -2.90 10.26 -5.09
CA ARG A 222 -4.04 9.31 -5.11
C ARG A 222 -4.59 9.06 -6.50
N LYS A 223 -4.18 9.85 -7.49
CA LYS A 223 -4.59 9.73 -8.89
C LYS A 223 -3.54 8.99 -9.73
N VAL A 224 -2.37 8.71 -9.17
CA VAL A 224 -1.35 7.88 -9.79
C VAL A 224 -1.85 6.44 -9.79
N LYS A 225 -1.92 5.84 -10.97
CA LYS A 225 -2.11 4.39 -11.10
C LYS A 225 -0.88 3.78 -11.73
N ILE A 226 -0.24 2.88 -11.01
CA ILE A 226 0.88 2.09 -11.52
C ILE A 226 0.28 0.79 -12.07
N GLY A 227 0.52 0.55 -13.35
CA GLY A 227 -0.10 -0.52 -14.11
C GLY A 227 0.87 -1.65 -14.45
N GLN A 228 0.70 -2.20 -15.65
CA GLN A 228 1.41 -3.39 -16.08
C GLN A 228 2.91 -3.16 -16.20
N VAL A 229 3.67 -4.22 -15.88
CA VAL A 229 5.11 -4.30 -16.10
C VAL A 229 5.39 -5.15 -17.33
N ARG A 230 6.20 -4.64 -18.26
CA ARG A 230 6.61 -5.36 -19.47
C ARG A 230 8.14 -5.41 -19.56
N GLU A 231 8.72 -6.61 -19.62
CA GLU A 231 10.15 -6.75 -19.94
C GLU A 231 10.38 -6.28 -21.40
N THR A 232 11.28 -5.31 -21.59
CA THR A 232 11.56 -4.70 -22.90
C THR A 232 12.89 -5.14 -23.48
N ASP A 233 13.91 -5.36 -22.63
CA ASP A 233 15.23 -5.79 -23.05
C ASP A 233 15.96 -6.55 -21.94
N LYS A 234 16.99 -7.31 -22.32
CA LYS A 234 17.85 -8.04 -21.40
C LYS A 234 19.26 -8.17 -21.95
N ASP A 235 20.22 -7.58 -21.25
CA ASP A 235 21.65 -7.71 -21.54
C ASP A 235 22.43 -8.17 -20.30
N GLY A 236 22.92 -9.40 -20.36
CA GLY A 236 23.65 -10.02 -19.25
C GLY A 236 22.84 -10.11 -17.96
N ASP A 237 23.33 -9.42 -16.93
CA ASP A 237 22.71 -9.35 -15.59
C ASP A 237 21.71 -8.20 -15.44
N ILE A 238 21.48 -7.43 -16.51
CA ILE A 238 20.56 -6.29 -16.54
C ILE A 238 19.30 -6.70 -17.31
N THR A 239 18.13 -6.41 -16.75
CA THR A 239 16.83 -6.61 -17.41
C THR A 239 16.04 -5.31 -17.33
N CYS A 240 15.57 -4.80 -18.46
CA CYS A 240 14.82 -3.55 -18.55
C CYS A 240 13.32 -3.83 -18.63
N TYR A 241 12.56 -2.96 -18.00
CA TYR A 241 11.11 -3.03 -17.88
C TYR A 241 10.50 -1.66 -18.22
N GLU A 242 9.34 -1.71 -18.83
CA GLU A 242 8.43 -0.58 -18.97
C GLU A 242 7.29 -0.79 -17.98
N VAL A 243 7.05 0.20 -17.12
CA VAL A 243 5.96 0.19 -16.14
C VAL A 243 4.94 1.24 -16.57
N ASP A 244 3.72 0.81 -16.86
CA ASP A 244 2.64 1.73 -17.20
C ASP A 244 2.32 2.62 -16.00
N VAL A 245 2.15 3.92 -16.21
CA VAL A 245 1.70 4.86 -15.20
C VAL A 245 0.58 5.70 -15.80
N SER A 246 -0.49 5.95 -15.06
CA SER A 246 -1.52 6.87 -15.50
C SER A 246 -1.90 7.91 -14.46
N PHE A 247 -2.24 9.11 -14.94
CA PHE A 247 -2.75 10.23 -14.17
C PHE A 247 -4.08 10.66 -14.76
N ASP A 248 -5.18 10.52 -14.02
CA ASP A 248 -6.52 10.98 -14.46
C ASP A 248 -6.92 10.53 -15.89
N GLY A 249 -6.46 9.34 -16.30
CA GLY A 249 -6.71 8.77 -17.62
C GLY A 249 -5.70 9.13 -18.72
N GLU A 250 -4.69 9.94 -18.42
CA GLU A 250 -3.51 10.10 -19.27
C GLU A 250 -2.51 8.99 -18.98
N GLU A 251 -2.12 8.23 -20.00
CA GLU A 251 -1.22 7.09 -19.90
C GLU A 251 0.21 7.50 -20.28
N GLY A 252 1.17 7.03 -19.49
CA GLY A 252 2.60 7.14 -19.71
C GLY A 252 3.29 5.84 -19.30
N ALA A 253 4.62 5.83 -19.41
CA ALA A 253 5.41 4.70 -18.98
C ALA A 253 6.72 5.17 -18.37
N VAL A 254 7.15 4.47 -17.31
CA VAL A 254 8.42 4.70 -16.62
C VAL A 254 9.34 3.52 -16.90
N LEU A 255 10.58 3.83 -17.27
CA LEU A 255 11.61 2.82 -17.54
C LEU A 255 12.33 2.45 -16.26
N VAL A 256 12.38 1.15 -15.99
CA VAL A 256 13.01 0.56 -14.82
C VAL A 256 13.98 -0.50 -15.28
N TYR A 257 15.16 -0.59 -14.68
CA TYR A 257 16.06 -1.72 -14.88
C TYR A 257 16.29 -2.50 -13.59
N LYS A 258 16.48 -3.80 -13.73
CA LYS A 258 16.86 -4.71 -12.67
C LYS A 258 18.32 -5.10 -12.82
N VAL A 259 19.12 -4.89 -11.78
CA VAL A 259 20.49 -5.37 -11.68
C VAL A 259 20.72 -6.02 -10.32
N LYS A 260 21.30 -7.23 -10.31
CA LYS A 260 21.61 -8.00 -9.09
C LYS A 260 20.41 -8.18 -8.14
N GLY A 261 19.21 -8.33 -8.70
CA GLY A 261 17.98 -8.56 -7.92
C GLY A 261 17.35 -7.29 -7.33
N ARG A 262 17.82 -6.10 -7.69
CA ARG A 262 17.20 -4.82 -7.31
C ARG A 262 16.79 -4.03 -8.53
N TYR A 263 15.76 -3.21 -8.39
CA TYR A 263 15.14 -2.39 -9.43
C TYR A 263 15.51 -0.91 -9.24
N TYR A 264 15.72 -0.20 -10.34
CA TYR A 264 16.17 1.19 -10.36
C TYR A 264 15.56 1.92 -11.55
N LEU A 265 15.38 3.24 -11.44
CA LEU A 265 14.93 4.06 -12.57
C LEU A 265 16.05 4.25 -13.60
N ASP A 266 15.75 3.97 -14.87
CA ASP A 266 16.72 4.02 -15.99
C ASP A 266 17.09 5.46 -16.35
N ASP A 267 16.10 6.34 -16.47
CA ASP A 267 16.32 7.77 -16.56
C ASP A 267 15.07 8.52 -16.13
N VAL A 268 15.24 9.43 -15.16
CA VAL A 268 14.28 10.50 -14.93
C VAL A 268 15.01 11.75 -15.36
N SER A 269 14.74 12.22 -16.57
CA SER A 269 15.17 13.56 -16.96
C SER A 269 14.44 14.56 -16.06
N LEU A 270 15.14 15.03 -15.02
CA LEU A 270 14.79 16.21 -14.22
C LEU A 270 14.86 17.48 -15.06
#